data_AF-A0A4R9QA83-F1
#
_entry.id   AF-A0A4R9QA83-F1
#
_cell.length_a   1.000
_cell.length_b   1.000
_cell.length_c   1.000
_cell.angle_alpha   90.00
_cell.angle_beta   90.00
_cell.angle_gamma   90.00
#
_symmetry.space_group_name_H-M   'P 1'
#
loop_
_entity.id
_entity.type
_entity.pdbx_description
1 polymer ?
#
loop_
_entity_poly.entity_id
_entity_poly.type
_entity_poly.pdbx_seq_one_letter_code
_entity_poly.pdbx_strand_id
1 'polypeptide(L)'
;MLKAHETRGTTRIVDIGPIRPGSPLVARWGFTADKWREHSYLWRKNKTIYLSLLWAVEADKGNLRALVNAIEASGFRVAVPHPIFSMPERLLHMGFEPTEEDGHEVWFRKSDTLAVAS
;
A
#
# COMPACT_ATOMS: atom_id res chain seq x y z
N MET A 1 -15.30 41.39 -22.03
CA MET A 1 -15.23 40.06 -22.68
C MET A 1 -13.93 39.40 -22.24
N LEU A 2 -13.94 38.65 -21.12
CA LEU A 2 -12.77 37.86 -20.69
C LEU A 2 -12.97 36.42 -21.16
N LYS A 3 -12.01 35.92 -21.95
CA LYS A 3 -11.95 34.51 -22.34
C LYS A 3 -11.56 33.69 -21.12
N ALA A 4 -12.43 32.77 -20.71
CA ALA A 4 -12.10 31.74 -19.74
C ALA A 4 -11.08 30.80 -20.38
N HIS A 5 -9.89 30.70 -19.78
CA HIS A 5 -8.95 29.64 -20.10
C HIS A 5 -9.49 28.33 -19.51
N GLU A 6 -9.75 27.36 -20.37
CA GLU A 6 -9.97 25.97 -19.97
C GLU A 6 -8.70 25.43 -19.28
N THR A 7 -8.78 25.26 -17.96
CA THR A 7 -7.81 24.45 -17.24
C THR A 7 -8.13 22.98 -17.47
N ARG A 8 -7.28 22.32 -18.27
CA ARG A 8 -7.18 20.85 -18.31
C ARG A 8 -7.15 20.33 -16.87
N GLY A 9 -8.09 19.46 -16.53
CA GLY A 9 -8.19 18.84 -15.22
C GLY A 9 -6.91 18.08 -14.87
N THR A 10 -6.05 18.70 -14.06
CA THR A 10 -4.97 18.02 -13.36
C THR A 10 -5.65 17.01 -12.44
N THR A 11 -5.47 15.71 -12.71
CA THR A 11 -5.91 14.64 -11.81
C THR A 11 -5.38 14.98 -10.41
N ARG A 12 -6.27 15.41 -9.52
CA ARG A 12 -5.92 15.71 -8.12
C ARG A 12 -5.30 14.45 -7.54
N ILE A 13 -4.05 14.55 -7.11
CA ILE A 13 -3.42 13.56 -6.23
C ILE A 13 -4.31 13.52 -4.98
N VAL A 14 -5.07 12.45 -4.83
CA VAL A 14 -5.88 12.24 -3.62
C VAL A 14 -5.02 11.44 -2.67
N ASP A 15 -4.26 12.15 -1.85
CA ASP A 15 -3.64 11.57 -0.66
C ASP A 15 -4.75 11.32 0.35
N ILE A 16 -5.14 10.05 0.46
CA ILE A 16 -6.09 9.65 1.51
C ILE A 16 -5.24 9.44 2.76
N GLY A 17 -5.54 10.22 3.80
CA GLY A 17 -4.94 10.08 5.13
C GLY A 17 -5.10 8.67 5.71
N PRO A 18 -4.65 8.42 6.95
CA PRO A 18 -4.52 7.07 7.47
C PRO A 18 -5.86 6.33 7.43
N ILE A 19 -5.91 5.26 6.63
CA ILE A 19 -7.09 4.40 6.50
C ILE A 19 -6.95 3.27 7.50
N ARG A 20 -7.86 3.23 8.48
CA ARG A 20 -7.85 2.26 9.59
C ARG A 20 -8.48 0.91 9.21
N PRO A 21 -8.16 -0.17 9.94
CA PRO A 21 -8.79 -1.47 9.76
C PRO A 21 -10.32 -1.36 9.87
N GLY A 22 -11.03 -2.06 8.99
CA GLY A 22 -12.49 -2.09 8.97
C GLY A 22 -13.15 -0.93 8.24
N SER A 23 -12.40 0.08 7.77
CA SER A 23 -12.95 1.08 6.87
C SER A 23 -13.46 0.42 5.57
N PRO A 24 -14.65 0.79 5.06
CA PRO A 24 -15.22 0.19 3.85
C PRO A 24 -14.28 0.21 2.64
N LEU A 25 -13.38 1.20 2.58
CA LEU A 25 -12.40 1.35 1.49
C LEU A 25 -11.37 0.20 1.42
N VAL A 26 -11.05 -0.40 2.57
CA VAL A 26 -9.91 -1.32 2.75
C VAL A 26 -10.32 -2.68 3.30
N ALA A 27 -11.53 -2.79 3.86
CA ALA A 27 -12.11 -4.05 4.31
C ALA A 27 -12.16 -5.10 3.17
N ARG A 28 -12.41 -4.65 1.93
CA ARG A 28 -12.37 -5.51 0.73
C ARG A 28 -11.01 -6.17 0.46
N TRP A 29 -9.93 -5.63 1.01
CA TRP A 29 -8.58 -6.21 0.92
C TRP A 29 -8.23 -7.09 2.13
N GLY A 30 -9.18 -7.32 3.04
CA GLY A 30 -8.95 -8.04 4.28
C GLY A 30 -8.24 -7.21 5.36
N PHE A 31 -8.21 -5.88 5.20
CA PHE A 31 -7.73 -4.97 6.25
C PHE A 31 -8.86 -4.66 7.23
N THR A 32 -9.14 -5.62 8.11
CA THR A 32 -10.27 -5.61 9.05
C THR A 32 -9.80 -5.64 10.50
N ALA A 33 -10.60 -5.11 11.42
CA ALA A 33 -10.22 -4.95 12.83
C ALA A 33 -10.02 -6.27 13.59
N ASP A 34 -10.56 -7.39 13.09
CA ASP A 34 -10.31 -8.74 13.61
C ASP A 34 -8.90 -9.25 13.26
N LYS A 35 -8.28 -8.73 12.19
CA LYS A 35 -6.96 -9.17 11.71
C LYS A 35 -5.84 -8.21 12.05
N TRP A 36 -6.14 -6.93 12.29
CA TRP A 36 -5.16 -5.86 12.45
C TRP A 36 -5.46 -4.99 13.67
N ARG A 37 -4.41 -4.64 14.42
CA ARG A 37 -4.50 -3.76 15.59
C ARG A 37 -4.84 -2.32 15.15
N GLU A 38 -5.37 -1.53 16.07
CA GLU A 38 -5.86 -0.17 15.83
C GLU A 38 -4.81 0.84 15.31
N HIS A 39 -3.53 0.55 15.59
CA HIS A 39 -2.39 1.37 15.17
C HIS A 39 -1.88 1.03 13.77
N SER A 40 -2.37 -0.06 13.16
CA SER A 40 -2.12 -0.35 11.77
C SER A 40 -2.90 0.60 10.88
N TYR A 41 -2.28 1.10 9.82
CA TYR A 41 -2.99 1.94 8.86
C TYR A 41 -2.37 1.85 7.48
N LEU A 42 -3.21 2.14 6.49
CA LEU A 42 -2.81 2.25 5.09
C LEU A 42 -2.84 3.72 4.66
N TRP A 43 -1.93 4.10 3.77
CA TRP A 43 -2.01 5.39 3.06
C TRP A 43 -2.11 5.13 1.58
N ARG A 44 -2.81 6.02 0.87
CA ARG A 44 -2.82 6.00 -0.58
C ARG A 44 -2.14 7.24 -1.12
N LYS A 45 -1.08 7.06 -1.90
CA LYS A 45 -0.45 8.09 -2.74
C LYS A 45 -0.51 7.60 -4.17
N ASN A 46 -1.31 8.24 -5.01
CA ASN A 46 -1.55 7.84 -6.41
C ASN A 46 -2.05 6.38 -6.57
N LYS A 47 -1.26 5.54 -7.24
CA LYS A 47 -1.49 4.10 -7.46
C LYS A 47 -0.73 3.23 -6.46
N THR A 48 -0.20 3.80 -5.38
CA THR A 48 0.55 3.07 -4.37
C THR A 48 -0.20 3.09 -3.04
N ILE A 49 -0.30 1.93 -2.41
CA ILE A 49 -0.76 1.79 -1.03
C ILE A 49 0.47 1.56 -0.15
N TYR A 50 0.66 2.42 0.84
CA TYR A 50 1.72 2.31 1.83
C TYR A 50 1.18 1.57 3.04
N LEU A 51 1.88 0.51 3.43
CA LEU A 51 1.57 -0.32 4.57
C LEU A 51 2.39 0.15 5.77
N SER A 52 1.75 0.76 6.75
CA SER A 52 2.46 1.36 7.88
C SER A 52 2.00 0.77 9.20
N LEU A 53 2.96 0.50 10.10
CA LEU A 53 2.71 -0.03 11.44
C LEU A 53 1.78 -1.26 11.47
N LEU A 54 2.01 -2.18 10.52
CA LEU A 54 1.21 -3.38 10.38
C LEU A 54 1.47 -4.38 11.51
N TRP A 55 0.51 -4.45 12.43
CA TRP A 55 0.49 -5.32 13.60
C TRP A 55 -0.72 -6.23 13.48
N ALA A 56 -0.49 -7.45 13.00
CA ALA A 56 -1.54 -8.44 12.94
C ALA A 56 -1.99 -8.82 14.37
N VAL A 57 -3.27 -9.09 14.55
CA VAL A 57 -3.81 -9.63 15.82
C VAL A 57 -3.23 -11.01 16.08
N GLU A 58 -3.16 -11.84 15.04
CA GLU A 58 -2.48 -13.14 15.03
C GLU A 58 -1.28 -13.11 14.09
N ALA A 59 -0.10 -13.42 14.62
CA ALA A 59 1.12 -13.58 13.83
C ALA A 59 1.06 -14.85 12.95
N ASP A 60 1.81 -14.85 11.84
CA ASP A 60 2.10 -16.03 11.02
C ASP A 60 0.91 -16.75 10.36
N LYS A 61 -0.27 -16.11 10.31
CA LYS A 61 -1.45 -16.60 9.57
C LYS A 61 -1.47 -16.23 8.08
N GLY A 62 -0.40 -15.61 7.57
CA GLY A 62 -0.35 -15.14 6.18
C GLY A 62 -1.18 -13.89 5.89
N ASN A 63 -1.73 -13.22 6.92
CA ASN A 63 -2.57 -12.02 6.77
C ASN A 63 -1.88 -10.91 5.96
N LEU A 64 -0.58 -10.69 6.19
CA LEU A 64 0.20 -9.71 5.42
C LEU A 64 0.27 -10.08 3.93
N ARG A 65 0.60 -11.33 3.60
CA ARG A 65 0.66 -11.80 2.21
C ARG A 65 -0.69 -11.70 1.51
N ALA A 66 -1.77 -12.07 2.20
CA ALA A 66 -3.12 -11.96 1.67
C ALA A 66 -3.51 -10.50 1.39
N LEU A 67 -3.19 -9.58 2.32
CA LEU A 67 -3.43 -8.15 2.15
C LEU A 67 -2.67 -7.58 0.94
N VAL A 68 -1.36 -7.87 0.84
CA VAL A 68 -0.53 -7.44 -0.30
C VAL A 68 -1.13 -7.91 -1.62
N ASN A 69 -1.42 -9.21 -1.74
CA ASN A 69 -1.98 -9.78 -2.97
C ASN A 69 -3.33 -9.17 -3.33
N ALA A 70 -4.21 -8.90 -2.35
CA ALA A 70 -5.52 -8.31 -2.59
C ALA A 70 -5.43 -6.85 -3.07
N ILE A 71 -4.48 -6.09 -2.53
CA ILE A 71 -4.19 -4.72 -2.97
C ILE A 71 -3.65 -4.73 -4.41
N GLU A 72 -2.69 -5.61 -4.71
CA GLU A 72 -2.09 -5.74 -6.04
C GLU A 72 -3.10 -6.19 -7.09
N ALA A 73 -3.96 -7.17 -6.76
CA ALA A 73 -5.06 -7.61 -7.61
C ALA A 73 -6.07 -6.50 -7.91
N SER A 74 -6.13 -5.46 -7.06
CA SER A 74 -6.97 -4.27 -7.28
C SER A 74 -6.28 -3.19 -8.13
N GLY A 75 -5.09 -3.47 -8.69
CA GLY A 75 -4.36 -2.57 -9.59
C GLY A 75 -3.47 -1.54 -8.89
N PHE A 76 -3.16 -1.73 -7.62
CA PHE A 76 -2.28 -0.86 -6.85
C PHE A 76 -0.90 -1.48 -6.66
N ARG A 77 0.13 -0.65 -6.56
CA ARG A 77 1.44 -1.04 -6.02
C ARG A 77 1.39 -1.04 -4.51
N VAL A 78 2.22 -1.87 -3.89
CA VAL A 78 2.38 -1.91 -2.44
C VAL A 78 3.77 -1.42 -2.06
N ALA A 79 3.82 -0.54 -1.06
CA ALA A 79 5.02 0.00 -0.48
C ALA A 79 5.02 -0.21 1.04
N VAL A 80 6.18 -0.46 1.64
CA VAL A 80 6.34 -0.56 3.10
C VAL A 80 7.44 0.40 3.54
N PRO A 81 7.11 1.56 4.14
CA PRO A 81 8.11 2.48 4.66
C PRO A 81 8.71 1.96 5.97
N HIS A 82 10.03 2.09 6.11
CA HIS A 82 10.78 1.78 7.34
C HIS A 82 10.36 0.46 8.02
N PRO A 83 10.49 -0.69 7.35
CA PRO A 83 10.14 -1.96 7.97
C PRO A 83 11.04 -2.25 9.19
N ILE A 84 10.42 -2.51 10.33
CA ILE A 84 11.09 -2.77 11.61
C ILE A 84 10.94 -4.23 12.06
N PHE A 85 11.75 -4.63 13.03
CA PHE A 85 11.76 -5.98 13.62
C PHE A 85 11.96 -7.08 12.57
N SER A 86 11.14 -8.14 12.59
CA SER A 86 11.19 -9.25 11.63
C SER A 86 10.46 -8.96 10.31
N MET A 87 9.95 -7.74 10.11
CA MET A 87 9.28 -7.36 8.86
C MET A 87 10.21 -7.44 7.64
N PRO A 88 11.47 -6.94 7.67
CA PRO A 88 12.36 -7.01 6.50
C PRO A 88 12.57 -8.43 5.97
N GLU A 89 12.79 -9.42 6.83
CA GLU A 89 12.95 -10.83 6.43
C GLU A 89 11.70 -11.36 5.73
N ARG A 90 10.52 -11.09 6.30
CA ARG A 90 9.24 -11.48 5.69
C ARG A 90 9.02 -10.80 4.33
N LEU A 91 9.40 -9.53 4.22
CA LEU A 91 9.30 -8.75 2.99
C LEU A 91 10.24 -9.29 1.91
N LEU A 92 11.48 -9.65 2.24
CA LEU A 92 12.41 -10.33 1.32
C LEU A 92 11.80 -11.64 0.79
N HIS A 93 11.24 -12.48 1.67
CA HIS A 93 10.54 -13.71 1.27
C HIS A 93 9.27 -13.47 0.45
N MET A 94 8.75 -12.24 0.44
CA MET A 94 7.62 -11.81 -0.38
C MET A 94 8.07 -11.14 -1.69
N GLY A 95 9.39 -11.00 -1.92
CA GLY A 95 9.96 -10.36 -3.10
C GLY A 95 9.99 -8.83 -3.03
N PHE A 96 9.98 -8.25 -1.83
CA PHE A 96 10.19 -6.82 -1.65
C PHE A 96 11.67 -6.46 -1.63
N GLU A 97 11.98 -5.28 -2.15
CA GLU A 97 13.32 -4.71 -2.16
C GLU A 97 13.31 -3.28 -1.62
N PRO A 98 14.33 -2.90 -0.82
CA PRO A 98 14.49 -1.53 -0.35
C PRO A 98 14.78 -0.59 -1.51
N THR A 99 14.22 0.62 -1.44
CA THR A 99 14.56 1.76 -2.28
C THR A 99 14.51 3.04 -1.45
N GLU A 100 14.90 4.15 -2.05
CA GLU A 100 14.80 5.47 -1.44
C GLU A 100 13.68 6.27 -2.13
N GLU A 101 12.73 6.77 -1.33
CA GLU A 101 11.70 7.72 -1.77
C GLU A 101 11.72 8.92 -0.82
N ASP A 102 11.91 10.13 -1.35
CA ASP A 102 11.90 11.39 -0.59
C ASP A 102 12.88 11.38 0.62
N GLY A 103 14.03 10.71 0.50
CA GLY A 103 15.04 10.59 1.57
C GLY A 103 14.69 9.55 2.65
N HIS A 104 13.71 8.69 2.39
CA HIS A 104 13.27 7.64 3.30
C HIS A 104 13.39 6.26 2.65
N GLU A 105 13.75 5.26 3.45
CA GLU A 105 13.72 3.87 3.02
C GLU A 105 12.27 3.41 2.85
N VAL A 106 11.95 2.96 1.64
CA VAL A 106 10.65 2.39 1.29
C VAL A 106 10.88 1.09 0.54
N TRP A 107 10.17 0.04 0.94
CA TRP A 107 10.31 -1.26 0.31
C TRP A 107 9.16 -1.49 -0.67
N PHE A 108 9.48 -1.81 -1.92
CA PHE A 108 8.48 -2.17 -2.92
C PHE A 108 8.59 -3.63 -3.27
N ARG A 109 7.46 -4.30 -3.47
CA ARG A 109 7.48 -5.62 -4.09
C ARG A 109 8.02 -5.47 -5.50
N LYS A 110 9.02 -6.28 -5.86
CA LYS A 110 9.33 -6.50 -7.27
C LYS A 110 8.05 -6.99 -7.90
N SER A 111 7.42 -6.13 -8.69
CA SER A 111 6.39 -6.58 -9.60
C SER A 111 7.04 -7.64 -10.45
N ASP A 112 6.54 -8.88 -10.41
CA ASP A 112 6.63 -9.72 -11.59
C ASP A 112 6.09 -8.82 -12.70
N THR A 113 6.98 -8.43 -13.60
CA THR A 113 6.58 -7.71 -14.79
C THR A 113 5.61 -8.69 -15.44
N LEU A 114 4.32 -8.49 -15.23
CA LEU A 114 3.33 -8.90 -16.21
C LEU A 114 3.82 -8.19 -17.45
N ALA A 115 4.61 -8.93 -18.24
CA ALA A 115 4.84 -8.66 -19.62
C ALA A 115 3.46 -8.31 -20.14
N VAL A 116 3.28 -7.02 -20.40
CA VAL A 116 2.21 -6.56 -21.26
C VAL A 116 2.64 -7.13 -22.60
N ALA A 117 2.25 -8.38 -22.83
CA ALA A 117 2.38 -9.01 -24.13
C ALA A 117 1.58 -8.10 -25.07
N SER A 118 2.31 -7.68 -26.09
CA SER A 118 1.93 -6.73 -27.14
C SER A 118 0.68 -7.15 -27.89
#